data_AF-A0A178MN49-F1
#
_entry.id   AF-A0A178MN49-F1
#
_cell.length_a   1.000
_cell.length_b   1.000
_cell.length_c   1.000
_cell.angle_alpha   90.00
_cell.angle_beta   90.00
_cell.angle_gamma   90.00
#
_symmetry.space_group_name_H-M   'P 1'
#
loop_
_entity.id
_entity.type
_entity.pdbx_description
1 polymer ?
#
loop_
_entity_poly.entity_id
_entity_poly.type
_entity_poly.pdbx_seq_one_letter_code
_entity_poly.pdbx_strand_id
1 'polypeptide(L)'
;MVIRGAAIGAVTLLAVSVDEAGASDRKASLTRQMVEDIKAGKMELEGDHAAVNELIIKRNIPITYSYIAVLMRTPNAFGEGPACVVCHGSGDPSVSYRGLDLSTCEGINKGSTEPPARKLFTPGKGAKKELLGRMLRNNRMPLGVRFNVPTDSPPILAIRQWIADGAKDDAHFKKDILPLFATANTFAANTPACTECHMSNQEPPSFHELDLSSYKGIMLGADSVAKGVANATKVVIPGKPDESGLMQHLVENRMPPGIEPSSDRDHPNTQLLLRWIEQGARCD
;
A
#
# COMPACT_ATOMS: atom_id res chain seq x y z
N MET A 1 -67.60 71.96 24.58
CA MET A 1 -66.75 72.88 23.80
C MET A 1 -65.52 72.10 23.37
N VAL A 2 -65.27 72.11 22.07
CA VAL A 2 -64.31 71.26 21.31
C VAL A 2 -62.86 71.62 21.63
N ILE A 3 -61.93 70.64 21.51
CA ILE A 3 -60.57 70.65 20.90
C ILE A 3 -59.86 69.34 21.35
N ARG A 4 -59.70 68.28 20.52
CA ARG A 4 -58.71 67.98 19.45
C ARG A 4 -57.24 67.79 19.88
N GLY A 5 -56.67 66.62 19.51
CA GLY A 5 -55.23 66.34 19.34
C GLY A 5 -54.63 65.44 20.43
N ALA A 6 -53.74 64.48 20.20
CA ALA A 6 -53.11 63.95 18.99
C ALA A 6 -52.59 62.53 19.32
N ALA A 7 -52.58 61.65 18.32
CA ALA A 7 -51.98 60.32 18.40
C ALA A 7 -50.45 60.41 18.28
N ILE A 8 -49.72 59.70 19.13
CA ILE A 8 -48.28 59.44 18.98
C ILE A 8 -48.13 57.93 18.80
N GLY A 9 -47.68 57.54 17.61
CA GLY A 9 -47.43 56.16 17.23
C GLY A 9 -46.17 55.61 17.90
N ALA A 10 -46.28 54.40 18.42
CA ALA A 10 -45.13 53.57 18.77
C ALA A 10 -44.62 52.89 17.48
N VAL A 11 -43.46 53.32 17.00
CA VAL A 11 -42.70 52.57 15.98
C VAL A 11 -41.69 51.71 16.71
N THR A 12 -42.05 50.45 16.93
CA THR A 12 -41.11 49.42 17.38
C THR A 12 -40.29 49.01 16.17
N LEU A 13 -39.03 49.43 16.09
CA LEU A 13 -38.07 48.88 15.13
C LEU A 13 -37.81 47.41 15.49
N LEU A 14 -38.40 46.49 14.72
CA LEU A 14 -37.94 45.11 14.64
C LEU A 14 -36.59 45.12 13.93
N ALA A 15 -35.50 45.12 14.73
CA ALA A 15 -34.19 44.78 14.24
C ALA A 15 -34.21 43.30 13.83
N VAL A 16 -34.24 43.04 12.52
CA VAL A 16 -33.97 41.71 11.98
C VAL A 16 -32.49 41.47 12.20
N SER A 17 -32.16 40.75 13.28
CA SER A 17 -30.84 40.15 13.47
C SER A 17 -30.66 39.15 12.33
N VAL A 18 -29.85 39.51 11.34
CA VAL A 18 -29.37 38.55 10.35
C VAL A 18 -28.43 37.62 11.12
N ASP A 19 -28.85 36.38 11.33
CA ASP A 19 -28.03 35.34 11.96
C ASP A 19 -26.71 35.16 11.17
N GLU A 20 -25.63 35.79 11.65
CA GLU A 20 -24.24 35.50 11.27
C GLU A 20 -23.74 34.16 11.87
N ALA A 21 -24.62 33.17 12.02
CA ALA A 21 -24.34 31.91 12.69
C ALA A 21 -24.25 30.71 11.71
N GLY A 22 -23.83 30.93 10.46
CA GLY A 22 -23.80 29.89 9.43
C GLY A 22 -22.51 29.76 8.60
N ALA A 23 -21.50 30.61 8.83
CA ALA A 23 -20.35 30.73 7.92
C ALA A 23 -19.04 30.08 8.40
N SER A 24 -18.94 29.60 9.64
CA SER A 24 -17.65 29.18 10.21
C SER A 24 -17.25 27.72 9.99
N ASP A 25 -18.01 26.93 9.22
CA ASP A 25 -17.76 25.47 9.13
C ASP A 25 -17.73 24.88 7.71
N ARG A 26 -17.80 25.71 6.66
CA ARG A 26 -17.58 25.23 5.30
C ARG A 26 -16.08 25.25 5.00
N LYS A 27 -15.47 24.07 4.88
CA LYS A 27 -14.12 23.92 4.30
C LYS A 27 -14.04 24.76 3.03
N ALA A 28 -12.98 25.57 2.91
CA ALA A 28 -12.71 26.36 1.71
C ALA A 28 -12.77 25.47 0.46
N SER A 29 -13.15 26.02 -0.70
CA SER A 29 -13.11 25.25 -1.95
C SER A 29 -11.69 24.74 -2.24
N LEU A 30 -11.56 23.62 -2.97
CA LEU A 30 -10.25 23.06 -3.32
C LEU A 30 -9.34 24.08 -4.01
N THR A 31 -9.91 24.89 -4.90
CA THR A 31 -9.19 25.99 -5.58
C THR A 31 -8.66 27.03 -4.59
N ARG A 32 -9.46 27.41 -3.58
CA ARG A 32 -9.03 28.38 -2.57
C ARG A 32 -7.91 27.82 -1.70
N GLN A 33 -8.04 26.56 -1.25
CA GLN A 33 -6.99 25.87 -0.50
C GLN A 33 -5.68 25.78 -1.30
N MET A 34 -5.76 25.45 -2.60
CA MET A 34 -4.60 25.41 -3.49
C MET A 34 -3.91 26.77 -3.59
N VAL A 35 -4.66 27.85 -3.85
CA VAL A 35 -4.09 29.21 -3.94
C VAL A 35 -3.46 29.64 -2.62
N GLU A 36 -4.06 29.31 -1.48
CA GLU A 36 -3.51 29.59 -0.15
C GLU A 36 -2.19 28.85 0.08
N ASP A 37 -2.09 27.57 -0.30
CA ASP A 37 -0.87 26.79 -0.15
C ASP A 37 0.25 27.23 -1.12
N ILE A 38 -0.08 27.64 -2.35
CA ILE A 38 0.88 28.25 -3.28
C ILE A 38 1.46 29.54 -2.66
N LYS A 39 0.60 30.43 -2.16
CA LYS A 39 1.02 31.69 -1.53
C LYS A 39 1.87 31.47 -0.29
N ALA A 40 1.58 30.41 0.45
CA ALA A 40 2.31 30.05 1.66
C ALA A 40 3.60 29.24 1.37
N GLY A 41 3.90 28.90 0.12
CA GLY A 41 5.05 28.07 -0.23
C GLY A 41 4.97 26.64 0.33
N LYS A 42 3.75 26.13 0.59
CA LYS A 42 3.50 24.82 1.23
C LYS A 42 3.42 23.66 0.24
N MET A 43 3.49 23.94 -1.07
CA MET A 43 3.44 22.92 -2.10
C MET A 43 4.83 22.40 -2.41
N GLU A 44 5.04 21.11 -2.19
CA GLU A 44 6.26 20.40 -2.55
C GLU A 44 6.11 19.90 -3.99
N LEU A 45 6.90 20.47 -4.91
CA LEU A 45 6.82 20.18 -6.35
C LEU A 45 7.90 19.22 -6.84
N GLU A 46 8.51 18.46 -5.94
CA GLU A 46 9.59 17.52 -6.27
C GLU A 46 9.03 16.16 -6.75
N GLY A 47 9.63 15.64 -7.83
CA GLY A 47 9.31 14.33 -8.41
C GLY A 47 8.15 14.34 -9.42
N ASP A 48 8.11 13.31 -10.26
CA ASP A 48 7.18 13.20 -11.40
C ASP A 48 5.70 13.10 -10.99
N HIS A 49 5.42 12.80 -9.72
CA HIS A 49 4.07 12.56 -9.20
C HIS A 49 3.56 13.67 -8.27
N ALA A 50 4.23 14.83 -8.20
CA ALA A 50 3.89 15.92 -7.28
C ALA A 50 2.42 16.36 -7.40
N ALA A 51 1.86 16.40 -8.61
CA ALA A 51 0.46 16.76 -8.82
C ALA A 51 -0.52 15.81 -8.10
N VAL A 52 -0.25 14.49 -8.14
CA VAL A 52 -1.10 13.50 -7.46
C VAL A 52 -1.00 13.66 -5.95
N ASN A 53 0.22 13.79 -5.43
CA ASN A 53 0.44 13.91 -3.99
C ASN A 53 -0.16 15.20 -3.42
N GLU A 54 0.18 16.34 -4.01
CA GLU A 54 -0.19 17.67 -3.50
C GLU A 54 -1.65 18.02 -3.73
N LEU A 55 -2.19 17.68 -4.91
CA LEU A 55 -3.50 18.17 -5.31
C LEU A 55 -4.61 17.16 -5.07
N ILE A 56 -4.32 15.85 -5.07
CA ILE A 56 -5.32 14.79 -4.93
C ILE A 56 -5.25 14.16 -3.54
N ILE A 57 -4.10 13.58 -3.18
CA ILE A 57 -3.95 12.81 -1.94
C ILE A 57 -4.02 13.70 -0.70
N LYS A 58 -3.18 14.76 -0.61
CA LYS A 58 -3.19 15.71 0.53
C LYS A 58 -4.55 16.40 0.73
N ARG A 59 -5.33 16.53 -0.34
CA ARG A 59 -6.67 17.16 -0.33
C ARG A 59 -7.83 16.20 -0.06
N ASN A 60 -7.55 14.90 0.03
CA ASN A 60 -8.57 13.87 0.17
C ASN A 60 -9.69 13.97 -0.89
N ILE A 61 -9.33 14.21 -2.15
CA ILE A 61 -10.32 14.19 -3.24
C ILE A 61 -10.91 12.77 -3.33
N PRO A 62 -12.25 12.61 -3.35
CA PRO A 62 -12.88 11.30 -3.50
C PRO A 62 -12.47 10.65 -4.83
N ILE A 63 -11.97 9.41 -4.75
CA ILE A 63 -11.68 8.58 -5.91
C ILE A 63 -12.91 7.73 -6.18
N THR A 64 -13.43 7.75 -7.41
CA THR A 64 -14.64 7.01 -7.78
C THR A 64 -14.33 5.57 -8.17
N TYR A 65 -15.28 4.66 -7.96
CA TYR A 65 -15.13 3.29 -8.44
C TYR A 65 -15.02 3.23 -9.97
N SER A 66 -15.67 4.13 -10.70
CA SER A 66 -15.55 4.20 -12.16
C SER A 66 -14.11 4.33 -12.65
N TYR A 67 -13.28 5.11 -11.94
CA TYR A 67 -11.85 5.23 -12.23
C TYR A 67 -11.10 3.93 -11.90
N ILE A 68 -11.37 3.33 -10.74
CA ILE A 68 -10.76 2.06 -10.33
C ILE A 68 -11.11 0.93 -11.30
N ALA A 69 -12.35 0.88 -11.78
CA ALA A 69 -12.82 -0.09 -12.75
C ALA A 69 -12.05 0.01 -14.09
N VAL A 70 -11.68 1.23 -14.51
CA VAL A 70 -10.80 1.45 -15.66
C VAL A 70 -9.41 0.90 -15.38
N LEU A 71 -8.81 1.23 -14.23
CA LEU A 71 -7.47 0.75 -13.89
C LEU A 71 -7.36 -0.79 -13.96
N MET A 72 -8.37 -1.52 -13.48
CA MET A 72 -8.36 -3.00 -13.53
C MET A 72 -8.46 -3.56 -14.95
N ARG A 73 -9.04 -2.79 -15.89
CA ARG A 73 -9.30 -3.19 -17.29
C ARG A 73 -8.24 -2.69 -18.27
N THR A 74 -7.38 -1.79 -17.84
CA THR A 74 -6.38 -1.15 -18.71
C THR A 74 -5.03 -1.84 -18.56
N PRO A 75 -4.43 -2.37 -19.65
CA PRO A 75 -3.04 -2.81 -19.63
C PRO A 75 -2.13 -1.66 -19.22
N ASN A 76 -1.01 -1.98 -18.58
CA ASN A 76 -0.01 -1.02 -18.10
C ASN A 76 -0.49 -0.05 -17.00
N ALA A 77 -1.69 -0.24 -16.43
CA ALA A 77 -2.25 0.71 -15.45
C ALA A 77 -1.41 0.90 -14.18
N PHE A 78 -0.61 -0.10 -13.79
CA PHE A 78 0.22 -0.09 -12.59
C PHE A 78 1.71 -0.38 -12.89
N GLY A 79 2.13 -0.18 -14.14
CA GLY A 79 3.39 -0.68 -14.71
C GLY A 79 3.16 -1.72 -15.80
N GLU A 80 4.19 -2.00 -16.60
CA GLU A 80 4.09 -2.81 -17.83
C GLU A 80 3.46 -4.19 -17.59
N GLY A 81 2.45 -4.53 -18.41
CA GLY A 81 1.83 -5.85 -18.44
C GLY A 81 0.34 -5.84 -18.78
N PRO A 82 -0.29 -7.04 -18.81
CA PRO A 82 -1.70 -7.19 -19.16
C PRO A 82 -2.63 -6.55 -18.12
N ALA A 83 -3.86 -6.26 -18.55
CA ALA A 83 -4.92 -5.83 -17.64
C ALA A 83 -5.26 -6.91 -16.61
N CYS A 84 -5.57 -6.50 -15.38
CA CYS A 84 -5.80 -7.40 -14.25
C CYS A 84 -6.98 -8.36 -14.51
N VAL A 85 -8.07 -7.84 -15.08
CA VAL A 85 -9.32 -8.60 -15.31
C VAL A 85 -9.16 -9.75 -16.31
N VAL A 86 -8.09 -9.79 -17.10
CA VAL A 86 -7.82 -10.91 -18.02
C VAL A 86 -7.58 -12.19 -17.23
N CYS A 87 -6.89 -12.09 -16.08
CA CYS A 87 -6.58 -13.21 -15.21
C CYS A 87 -7.48 -13.29 -13.97
N HIS A 88 -8.10 -12.16 -13.60
CA HIS A 88 -8.89 -11.99 -12.39
C HIS A 88 -10.25 -11.34 -12.71
N GLY A 89 -11.07 -12.01 -13.52
CA GLY A 89 -12.33 -11.47 -14.04
C GLY A 89 -13.59 -12.15 -13.52
N SER A 90 -13.46 -13.14 -12.63
CA SER A 90 -14.57 -13.94 -12.12
C SER A 90 -14.29 -14.51 -10.73
N GLY A 91 -15.36 -14.75 -9.98
CA GLY A 91 -15.31 -15.48 -8.71
C GLY A 91 -15.14 -17.00 -8.86
N ASP A 92 -15.20 -17.51 -10.09
CA ASP A 92 -15.03 -18.93 -10.44
C ASP A 92 -13.54 -19.28 -10.63
N PRO A 93 -12.97 -20.14 -9.78
CA PRO A 93 -11.54 -20.51 -9.84
C PRO A 93 -11.15 -21.31 -11.10
N SER A 94 -12.11 -21.85 -11.85
CA SER A 94 -11.82 -22.59 -13.10
C SER A 94 -11.43 -21.67 -14.27
N VAL A 95 -11.79 -20.39 -14.20
CA VAL A 95 -11.53 -19.38 -15.27
C VAL A 95 -10.84 -18.12 -14.75
N SER A 96 -10.59 -18.03 -13.45
CA SER A 96 -10.00 -16.86 -12.80
C SER A 96 -9.04 -17.30 -11.71
N TYR A 97 -7.79 -16.86 -11.77
CA TYR A 97 -6.79 -17.26 -10.79
C TYR A 97 -7.24 -16.84 -9.38
N ARG A 98 -7.19 -17.78 -8.44
CA ARG A 98 -7.65 -17.61 -7.05
C ARG A 98 -9.16 -17.35 -6.89
N GLY A 99 -9.95 -17.56 -7.94
CA GLY A 99 -11.35 -17.15 -8.00
C GLY A 99 -11.51 -15.66 -7.66
N LEU A 100 -10.52 -14.85 -8.03
CA LEU A 100 -10.50 -13.42 -7.72
C LEU A 100 -11.17 -12.64 -8.84
N ASP A 101 -12.19 -11.85 -8.50
CA ASP A 101 -12.84 -10.95 -9.46
C ASP A 101 -12.42 -9.50 -9.21
N LEU A 102 -11.60 -8.95 -10.10
CA LEU A 102 -11.21 -7.53 -10.10
C LEU A 102 -12.04 -6.70 -11.08
N SER A 103 -13.06 -7.28 -11.71
CA SER A 103 -13.90 -6.59 -12.68
C SER A 103 -15.07 -5.84 -12.03
N THR A 104 -15.49 -6.24 -10.83
CA THR A 104 -16.60 -5.63 -10.10
C THR A 104 -16.15 -5.06 -8.74
N CYS A 105 -16.82 -4.02 -8.25
CA CYS A 105 -16.52 -3.46 -6.93
C CYS A 105 -16.73 -4.49 -5.80
N GLU A 106 -17.82 -5.27 -5.88
CA GLU A 106 -18.09 -6.36 -4.94
C GLU A 106 -17.03 -7.46 -5.04
N GLY A 107 -16.60 -7.84 -6.24
CA GLY A 107 -15.51 -8.79 -6.45
C GLY A 107 -14.22 -8.33 -5.79
N ILE A 108 -13.81 -7.08 -6.04
CA ILE A 108 -12.59 -6.49 -5.46
C ILE A 108 -12.67 -6.51 -3.93
N ASN A 109 -13.82 -6.13 -3.36
CA ASN A 109 -14.04 -6.12 -1.90
C ASN A 109 -14.13 -7.52 -1.28
N LYS A 110 -14.61 -8.51 -2.04
CA LYS A 110 -14.69 -9.92 -1.61
C LYS A 110 -13.32 -10.57 -1.57
N GLY A 111 -12.46 -10.26 -2.54
CA GLY A 111 -11.12 -10.83 -2.69
C GLY A 111 -11.13 -12.24 -3.27
N SER A 112 -10.09 -13.02 -2.97
CA SER A 112 -9.94 -14.39 -3.49
C SER A 112 -10.94 -15.34 -2.84
N THR A 113 -11.67 -16.11 -3.65
CA THR A 113 -12.69 -17.06 -3.20
C THR A 113 -12.18 -18.50 -3.12
N GLU A 114 -11.14 -18.85 -3.88
CA GLU A 114 -10.54 -20.17 -3.86
C GLU A 114 -9.84 -20.42 -2.51
N PRO A 115 -10.00 -21.60 -1.87
CA PRO A 115 -9.28 -21.93 -0.64
C PRO A 115 -7.75 -21.76 -0.76
N PRO A 116 -7.08 -21.19 0.25
CA PRO A 116 -7.66 -20.41 1.33
C PRO A 116 -8.22 -19.08 0.81
N ALA A 117 -9.52 -18.85 1.04
CA ALA A 117 -10.18 -17.61 0.67
C ALA A 117 -9.65 -16.47 1.55
N ARG A 118 -9.42 -15.30 0.95
CA ARG A 118 -8.80 -14.17 1.66
C ARG A 118 -9.15 -12.84 1.01
N LYS A 119 -9.34 -11.84 1.87
CA LYS A 119 -9.47 -10.44 1.44
C LYS A 119 -8.13 -9.94 0.90
N LEU A 120 -8.20 -9.03 -0.07
CA LEU A 120 -7.02 -8.35 -0.55
C LEU A 120 -6.64 -7.15 0.33
N PHE A 121 -7.63 -6.55 0.98
CA PHE A 121 -7.50 -5.37 1.83
C PHE A 121 -8.71 -5.22 2.78
N THR A 122 -8.66 -4.24 3.67
CA THR A 122 -9.75 -3.82 4.55
C THR A 122 -10.23 -2.41 4.17
N PRO A 123 -11.48 -2.22 3.72
CA PRO A 123 -12.03 -0.90 3.42
C PRO A 123 -11.88 0.08 4.59
N GLY A 124 -11.51 1.33 4.30
CA GLY A 124 -11.33 2.38 5.29
C GLY A 124 -10.00 2.33 6.05
N LYS A 125 -9.11 1.40 5.71
CA LYS A 125 -7.77 1.27 6.32
C LYS A 125 -6.67 1.43 5.27
N GLY A 126 -5.46 1.73 5.74
CA GLY A 126 -4.28 1.82 4.89
C GLY A 126 -3.93 0.44 4.29
N ALA A 127 -4.03 0.31 2.97
CA ALA A 127 -3.86 -0.96 2.27
C ALA A 127 -2.44 -1.21 1.74
N LYS A 128 -1.50 -0.26 1.94
CA LYS A 128 -0.13 -0.35 1.40
C LYS A 128 0.62 -1.62 1.83
N LYS A 129 0.34 -2.12 3.05
CA LYS A 129 0.94 -3.35 3.62
C LYS A 129 0.01 -4.57 3.55
N GLU A 130 -1.24 -4.39 3.11
CA GLU A 130 -2.16 -5.50 2.89
C GLU A 130 -1.87 -6.18 1.53
N LEU A 131 -2.51 -7.32 1.28
CA LEU A 131 -2.17 -8.20 0.16
C LEU A 131 -2.18 -7.45 -1.18
N LEU A 132 -3.20 -6.65 -1.50
CA LEU A 132 -3.23 -5.88 -2.75
C LEU A 132 -2.04 -4.92 -2.88
N GLY A 133 -1.74 -4.17 -1.81
CA GLY A 133 -0.63 -3.23 -1.79
C GLY A 133 0.72 -3.93 -1.95
N ARG A 134 0.90 -5.10 -1.34
CA ARG A 134 2.12 -5.90 -1.51
C ARG A 134 2.24 -6.44 -2.92
N MET A 135 1.18 -7.02 -3.48
CA MET A 135 1.22 -7.59 -4.84
C MET A 135 1.55 -6.54 -5.90
N LEU A 136 1.16 -5.27 -5.72
CA LEU A 136 1.50 -4.21 -6.69
C LEU A 136 2.89 -3.58 -6.48
N ARG A 137 3.43 -3.61 -5.26
CA ARG A 137 4.61 -2.82 -4.89
C ARG A 137 5.85 -3.61 -4.51
N ASN A 138 5.67 -4.83 -4.02
CA ASN A 138 6.78 -5.63 -3.50
C ASN A 138 7.30 -6.52 -4.61
N ASN A 139 8.55 -6.30 -5.00
CA ASN A 139 9.26 -7.24 -5.85
C ASN A 139 9.49 -8.55 -5.09
N ARG A 140 9.31 -9.69 -5.76
CA ARG A 140 9.70 -10.98 -5.22
C ARG A 140 11.21 -11.03 -5.04
N MET A 141 11.66 -11.71 -4.00
CA MET A 141 13.06 -11.93 -3.68
C MET A 141 13.47 -13.39 -3.92
N PRO A 142 14.73 -13.67 -4.33
CA PRO A 142 15.76 -12.69 -4.71
C PRO A 142 15.33 -11.82 -5.91
N LEU A 143 15.80 -10.57 -5.95
CA LEU A 143 15.33 -9.58 -6.93
C LEU A 143 15.54 -10.11 -8.36
N GLY A 144 14.49 -10.03 -9.18
CA GLY A 144 14.52 -10.53 -10.58
C GLY A 144 14.19 -12.01 -10.74
N VAL A 145 13.86 -12.73 -9.66
CA VAL A 145 13.34 -14.10 -9.77
C VAL A 145 12.07 -14.13 -10.61
N ARG A 146 11.99 -15.10 -11.53
CA ARG A 146 10.86 -15.25 -12.45
C ARG A 146 9.62 -15.82 -11.75
N PHE A 147 8.44 -15.43 -12.21
CA PHE A 147 7.17 -15.83 -11.59
C PHE A 147 6.88 -17.33 -11.69
N ASN A 148 7.50 -18.04 -12.64
CA ASN A 148 7.35 -19.48 -12.85
C ASN A 148 8.21 -20.33 -11.90
N VAL A 149 9.03 -19.70 -11.05
CA VAL A 149 9.78 -20.40 -10.00
C VAL A 149 8.83 -20.75 -8.85
N PRO A 150 8.83 -22.01 -8.35
CA PRO A 150 7.99 -22.44 -7.23
C PRO A 150 8.11 -21.53 -5.99
N THR A 151 7.02 -21.38 -5.25
CA THR A 151 6.93 -20.53 -4.04
C THR A 151 6.85 -21.36 -2.75
N ASP A 152 7.05 -22.67 -2.88
CA ASP A 152 6.93 -23.71 -1.86
C ASP A 152 8.12 -24.69 -1.93
N SER A 153 9.26 -24.24 -2.46
CA SER A 153 10.48 -25.05 -2.51
C SER A 153 11.00 -25.37 -1.10
N PRO A 154 11.79 -26.44 -0.91
CA PRO A 154 12.28 -26.83 0.41
C PRO A 154 12.97 -25.69 1.21
N PRO A 155 13.80 -24.82 0.61
CA PRO A 155 14.37 -23.67 1.33
C PRO A 155 13.31 -22.67 1.84
N ILE A 156 12.26 -22.41 1.04
CA ILE A 156 11.17 -21.52 1.45
C ILE A 156 10.38 -22.14 2.59
N LEU A 157 10.08 -23.44 2.50
CA LEU A 157 9.37 -24.16 3.57
C LEU A 157 10.19 -24.24 4.86
N ALA A 158 11.52 -24.40 4.77
CA ALA A 158 12.41 -24.37 5.93
C ALA A 158 12.38 -23.01 6.64
N ILE A 159 12.46 -21.90 5.89
CA ILE A 159 12.35 -20.55 6.47
C ILE A 159 10.95 -20.33 7.07
N ARG A 160 9.89 -20.74 6.35
CA ARG A 160 8.51 -20.66 6.85
C ARG A 160 8.36 -21.35 8.20
N GLN A 161 8.89 -22.58 8.30
CA GLN A 161 8.82 -23.38 9.51
C GLN A 161 9.63 -22.77 10.63
N TRP A 162 10.86 -22.33 10.37
CA TRP A 162 11.69 -21.64 11.36
C TRP A 162 11.00 -20.38 11.91
N ILE A 163 10.34 -19.58 11.07
CA ILE A 163 9.55 -18.43 11.54
C ILE A 163 8.37 -18.91 12.39
N ALA A 164 7.63 -19.92 11.94
CA ALA A 164 6.50 -20.49 12.69
C ALA A 164 6.91 -21.02 14.07
N ASP A 165 8.11 -21.58 14.19
CA ASP A 165 8.68 -22.11 15.45
C ASP A 165 9.26 -21.03 16.37
N GLY A 166 9.04 -19.76 16.03
CA GLY A 166 9.43 -18.60 16.84
C GLY A 166 10.77 -17.99 16.47
N ALA A 167 11.32 -18.32 15.29
CA ALA A 167 12.52 -17.72 14.73
C ALA A 167 13.70 -17.68 15.72
N LYS A 168 14.07 -18.83 16.28
CA LYS A 168 15.10 -18.95 17.34
C LYS A 168 16.52 -18.89 16.77
N ASP A 169 17.47 -18.37 17.55
CA ASP A 169 18.92 -18.40 17.25
C ASP A 169 19.58 -19.68 17.78
N ASP A 170 19.20 -20.82 17.21
CA ASP A 170 19.69 -22.13 17.64
C ASP A 170 20.61 -22.79 16.59
N ALA A 171 21.00 -24.04 16.85
CA ALA A 171 21.85 -24.80 15.94
C ALA A 171 21.19 -25.03 14.58
N HIS A 172 19.86 -25.20 14.55
CA HIS A 172 19.11 -25.37 13.31
C HIS A 172 19.16 -24.07 12.48
N PHE A 173 18.92 -22.91 13.11
CA PHE A 173 19.07 -21.63 12.42
C PHE A 173 20.47 -21.46 11.82
N LYS A 174 21.52 -21.66 12.62
CA LYS A 174 22.91 -21.42 12.18
C LYS A 174 23.37 -22.36 11.07
N LYS A 175 22.90 -23.61 11.10
CA LYS A 175 23.34 -24.66 10.18
C LYS A 175 22.48 -24.74 8.91
N ASP A 176 21.16 -24.58 9.05
CA ASP A 176 20.22 -24.93 8.00
C ASP A 176 19.46 -23.72 7.43
N ILE A 177 19.32 -22.63 8.20
CA ILE A 177 18.54 -21.45 7.78
C ILE A 177 19.45 -20.30 7.33
N LEU A 178 20.40 -19.90 8.15
CA LEU A 178 21.29 -18.76 7.86
C LEU A 178 22.07 -18.94 6.54
N PRO A 179 22.61 -20.13 6.21
CA PRO A 179 23.31 -20.31 4.94
C PRO A 179 22.43 -20.12 3.70
N LEU A 180 21.10 -20.25 3.82
CA LEU A 180 20.18 -20.04 2.69
C LEU A 180 20.22 -18.59 2.18
N PHE A 181 20.51 -17.62 3.04
CA PHE A 181 20.63 -16.21 2.66
C PHE A 181 21.99 -15.88 2.04
N ALA A 182 23.01 -16.69 2.31
CA ALA A 182 24.38 -16.47 1.85
C ALA A 182 24.77 -17.34 0.65
N THR A 183 23.88 -18.22 0.19
CA THR A 183 24.16 -19.16 -0.91
C THR A 183 23.39 -18.75 -2.16
N ALA A 184 24.12 -18.47 -3.24
CA ALA A 184 23.54 -18.21 -4.55
C ALA A 184 22.74 -19.43 -5.04
N ASN A 185 21.75 -19.19 -5.90
CA ASN A 185 20.88 -20.21 -6.48
C ASN A 185 19.96 -20.97 -5.49
N THR A 186 19.92 -20.58 -4.21
CA THR A 186 19.11 -21.26 -3.19
C THR A 186 17.61 -21.25 -3.52
N PHE A 187 17.09 -20.09 -3.93
CA PHE A 187 15.64 -19.91 -4.15
C PHE A 187 15.25 -20.07 -5.62
N ALA A 188 16.19 -19.88 -6.54
CA ALA A 188 16.00 -20.02 -7.98
C ALA A 188 17.35 -20.13 -8.69
N ALA A 189 17.40 -20.86 -9.82
CA ALA A 189 18.61 -20.91 -10.63
C ALA A 189 19.00 -19.51 -11.17
N ASN A 190 20.31 -19.26 -11.25
CA ASN A 190 20.93 -18.02 -11.69
C ASN A 190 20.49 -16.78 -10.89
N THR A 191 20.35 -16.93 -9.56
CA THR A 191 20.05 -15.81 -8.66
C THR A 191 21.14 -15.60 -7.62
N PRO A 192 21.45 -14.33 -7.26
CA PRO A 192 22.48 -14.02 -6.28
C PRO A 192 22.08 -14.48 -4.88
N ALA A 193 23.07 -14.57 -3.98
CA ALA A 193 22.78 -14.70 -2.56
C ALA A 193 22.09 -13.42 -2.04
N CYS A 194 21.21 -13.56 -1.04
CA CYS A 194 20.53 -12.40 -0.45
C CYS A 194 21.53 -11.41 0.17
N THR A 195 22.61 -11.93 0.74
CA THR A 195 23.69 -11.13 1.35
C THR A 195 24.56 -10.40 0.33
N GLU A 196 24.37 -10.54 -0.99
CA GLU A 196 25.03 -9.67 -1.97
C GLU A 196 24.44 -8.26 -1.99
N CYS A 197 23.18 -8.12 -1.55
CA CYS A 197 22.47 -6.84 -1.48
C CYS A 197 22.08 -6.44 -0.05
N HIS A 198 22.02 -7.40 0.88
CA HIS A 198 21.58 -7.22 2.27
C HIS A 198 22.63 -7.74 3.26
N MET A 199 23.67 -6.95 3.49
CA MET A 199 24.89 -7.34 4.21
C MET A 199 25.24 -6.47 5.43
N SER A 200 24.54 -5.35 5.62
CA SER A 200 24.79 -4.42 6.71
C SER A 200 23.57 -3.53 6.97
N ASN A 201 23.60 -2.80 8.09
CA ASN A 201 22.58 -1.81 8.42
C ASN A 201 22.95 -0.38 7.98
N GLN A 202 23.65 -0.25 6.84
CA GLN A 202 24.03 1.04 6.29
C GLN A 202 23.70 1.11 4.80
N GLU A 203 23.08 2.20 4.39
CA GLU A 203 22.80 2.51 2.99
C GLU A 203 23.63 3.74 2.56
N PRO A 204 24.35 3.67 1.42
CA PRO A 204 24.81 2.47 0.70
C PRO A 204 25.89 1.68 1.47
N PRO A 205 26.16 0.39 1.17
CA PRO A 205 25.72 -0.37 0.00
C PRO A 205 24.52 -1.32 0.23
N SER A 206 24.04 -1.46 1.47
CA SER A 206 23.01 -2.44 1.80
C SER A 206 21.62 -1.84 1.58
N PHE A 207 20.85 -2.41 0.66
CA PHE A 207 19.53 -1.87 0.31
C PHE A 207 18.59 -1.92 1.52
N HIS A 208 17.92 -0.79 1.78
CA HIS A 208 17.04 -0.62 2.93
C HIS A 208 17.71 -0.93 4.28
N GLU A 209 19.04 -0.79 4.36
CA GLU A 209 19.79 -1.00 5.61
C GLU A 209 19.50 -2.38 6.25
N LEU A 210 19.17 -3.38 5.43
CA LEU A 210 18.83 -4.72 5.87
C LEU A 210 20.09 -5.59 5.90
N ASP A 211 20.33 -6.27 7.01
CA ASP A 211 21.42 -7.24 7.15
C ASP A 211 20.86 -8.66 7.28
N LEU A 212 21.12 -9.52 6.29
CA LEU A 212 20.73 -10.93 6.31
C LEU A 212 21.90 -11.88 6.63
N SER A 213 23.07 -11.35 7.00
CA SER A 213 24.29 -12.14 7.27
C SER A 213 24.35 -12.72 8.68
N SER A 214 23.46 -12.28 9.59
CA SER A 214 23.44 -12.70 10.99
C SER A 214 22.02 -12.77 11.56
N TYR A 215 21.82 -13.58 12.60
CA TYR A 215 20.54 -13.61 13.34
C TYR A 215 20.11 -12.21 13.79
N LYS A 216 21.05 -11.48 14.41
CA LYS A 216 20.79 -10.14 14.94
C LYS A 216 20.38 -9.16 13.84
N GLY A 217 21.03 -9.21 12.68
CA GLY A 217 20.67 -8.40 11.51
C GLY A 217 19.27 -8.70 11.01
N ILE A 218 18.94 -9.98 10.82
CA ILE A 218 17.63 -10.43 10.34
C ILE A 218 16.52 -9.97 11.30
N MET A 219 16.74 -10.13 12.60
CA MET A 219 15.76 -9.77 13.63
C MET A 219 15.69 -8.27 13.92
N LEU A 220 16.75 -7.51 13.61
CA LEU A 220 16.71 -6.05 13.63
C LEU A 220 15.73 -5.53 12.57
N GLY A 221 15.89 -5.99 11.33
CA GLY A 221 15.07 -5.61 10.18
C GLY A 221 15.71 -4.52 9.33
N ALA A 222 14.88 -3.80 8.58
CA ALA A 222 15.26 -2.79 7.61
C ALA A 222 15.03 -1.35 8.11
N ASP A 223 15.60 -0.36 7.42
CA ASP A 223 15.45 1.08 7.65
C ASP A 223 15.81 1.54 9.09
N SER A 224 16.72 0.82 9.76
CA SER A 224 17.07 1.03 11.17
C SER A 224 17.89 2.29 11.45
N VAL A 225 18.60 2.83 10.48
CA VAL A 225 19.30 4.11 10.53
C VAL A 225 18.35 5.22 10.10
N ALA A 226 17.74 5.12 8.93
CA ALA A 226 16.85 6.16 8.39
C ALA A 226 15.61 6.44 9.27
N LYS A 227 15.00 5.41 9.88
CA LYS A 227 13.82 5.57 10.76
C LYS A 227 14.15 5.44 12.24
N GLY A 228 15.40 5.11 12.57
CA GLY A 228 15.86 4.75 13.90
C GLY A 228 15.52 3.30 14.27
N VAL A 229 16.38 2.70 15.10
CA VAL A 229 16.35 1.27 15.46
C VAL A 229 15.00 0.83 16.05
N ALA A 230 14.36 1.70 16.83
CA ALA A 230 13.06 1.41 17.45
C ALA A 230 11.90 1.36 16.44
N ASN A 231 12.03 2.04 15.29
CA ASN A 231 11.02 2.07 14.22
C ASN A 231 11.45 1.29 12.97
N ALA A 232 12.50 0.47 13.08
CA ALA A 232 12.98 -0.39 12.01
C ALA A 232 11.83 -1.29 11.50
N THR A 233 11.77 -1.45 10.19
CA THR A 233 10.78 -2.33 9.55
C THR A 233 11.15 -3.78 9.87
N LYS A 234 10.36 -4.43 10.73
CA LYS A 234 10.53 -5.86 11.04
C LYS A 234 10.25 -6.72 9.82
N VAL A 235 11.25 -7.50 9.41
CA VAL A 235 11.15 -8.44 8.28
C VAL A 235 10.78 -9.85 8.73
N VAL A 236 11.11 -10.22 9.97
CA VAL A 236 10.67 -11.46 10.63
C VAL A 236 9.81 -11.11 11.83
N ILE A 237 8.64 -11.74 11.90
CA ILE A 237 7.73 -11.71 13.03
C ILE A 237 7.64 -13.14 13.57
N PRO A 238 8.31 -13.45 14.70
CA PRO A 238 8.30 -14.78 15.31
C PRO A 238 6.89 -15.35 15.47
N GLY A 239 6.70 -16.60 15.05
CA GLY A 239 5.41 -17.31 15.08
C GLY A 239 4.44 -16.94 13.97
N LYS A 240 4.78 -15.97 13.10
CA LYS A 240 3.84 -15.39 12.12
C LYS A 240 4.47 -15.29 10.73
N PRO A 241 4.67 -16.42 10.02
CA PRO A 241 5.28 -16.41 8.69
C PRO A 241 4.52 -15.53 7.70
N ASP A 242 3.20 -15.58 7.67
CA ASP A 242 2.40 -14.83 6.68
C ASP A 242 2.38 -13.31 6.95
N GLU A 243 2.69 -12.87 8.17
CA GLU A 243 2.86 -11.44 8.53
C GLU A 243 4.32 -10.97 8.35
N SER A 244 5.26 -11.89 8.15
CA SER A 244 6.69 -11.58 8.03
C SER A 244 7.04 -11.11 6.61
N GLY A 245 7.58 -9.90 6.51
CA GLY A 245 8.00 -9.32 5.22
C GLY A 245 8.99 -10.21 4.46
N LEU A 246 9.90 -10.88 5.16
CA LEU A 246 10.83 -11.85 4.58
C LEU A 246 10.09 -12.94 3.80
N MET A 247 9.05 -13.51 4.39
CA MET A 247 8.29 -14.58 3.75
C MET A 247 7.41 -14.03 2.62
N GLN A 248 6.75 -12.90 2.84
CA GLN A 248 5.96 -12.23 1.80
C GLN A 248 6.79 -12.00 0.54
N HIS A 249 8.02 -11.46 0.67
CA HIS A 249 8.91 -11.25 -0.45
C HIS A 249 9.38 -12.56 -1.13
N LEU A 250 9.52 -13.68 -0.42
CA LEU A 250 9.93 -14.95 -1.04
C LEU A 250 8.82 -15.61 -1.87
N VAL A 251 7.55 -15.42 -1.48
CA VAL A 251 6.41 -16.18 -2.02
C VAL A 251 5.43 -15.35 -2.86
N GLU A 252 5.44 -14.03 -2.74
CA GLU A 252 4.53 -13.15 -3.48
C GLU A 252 5.21 -12.66 -4.76
N ASN A 253 4.71 -13.09 -5.92
CA ASN A 253 5.09 -12.51 -7.20
C ASN A 253 4.44 -11.13 -7.35
N ARG A 254 5.22 -10.11 -7.74
CA ARG A 254 4.67 -8.79 -8.09
C ARG A 254 3.73 -8.92 -9.29
N MET A 255 2.67 -8.12 -9.28
CA MET A 255 1.65 -8.04 -10.31
C MET A 255 1.83 -6.80 -11.17
N PRO A 256 1.57 -6.90 -12.50
CA PRO A 256 1.25 -8.14 -13.22
C PRO A 256 2.45 -9.12 -13.29
N PRO A 257 2.24 -10.43 -13.50
CA PRO A 257 3.34 -11.40 -13.50
C PRO A 257 4.38 -11.06 -14.55
N GLY A 258 5.65 -11.00 -14.14
CA GLY A 258 6.77 -10.66 -15.02
C GLY A 258 7.05 -9.17 -15.17
N ILE A 259 6.34 -8.30 -14.45
CA ILE A 259 6.68 -6.87 -14.37
C ILE A 259 8.15 -6.69 -13.93
N GLU A 260 8.85 -5.78 -14.62
CA GLU A 260 10.25 -5.50 -14.35
C GLU A 260 10.44 -4.94 -12.93
N PRO A 261 11.39 -5.46 -12.12
CA PRO A 261 11.59 -4.99 -10.76
C PRO A 261 11.91 -3.50 -10.60
N SER A 262 12.49 -2.87 -11.63
CA SER A 262 12.77 -1.43 -11.66
C SER A 262 11.53 -0.56 -11.90
N SER A 263 10.39 -1.16 -12.28
CA SER A 263 9.12 -0.45 -12.44
C SER A 263 8.72 0.24 -11.14
N ASP A 264 8.25 1.49 -11.25
CA ASP A 264 7.92 2.35 -10.12
C ASP A 264 7.00 1.65 -9.11
N ARG A 265 7.46 1.58 -7.85
CA ARG A 265 6.76 0.94 -6.74
C ARG A 265 5.73 1.87 -6.09
N ASP A 266 5.76 3.16 -6.42
CA ASP A 266 4.84 4.18 -5.93
C ASP A 266 4.14 4.90 -7.11
N HIS A 267 3.88 4.15 -8.19
CA HIS A 267 3.14 4.60 -9.37
C HIS A 267 1.84 5.35 -8.98
N PRO A 268 1.48 6.47 -9.62
CA PRO A 268 0.37 7.33 -9.21
C PRO A 268 -0.96 6.58 -9.15
N ASN A 269 -1.25 5.71 -10.13
CA ASN A 269 -2.45 4.88 -10.11
C ASN A 269 -2.50 3.92 -8.92
N THR A 270 -1.35 3.39 -8.48
CA THR A 270 -1.26 2.57 -7.25
C THR A 270 -1.63 3.43 -6.05
N GLN A 271 -1.15 4.67 -5.96
CA GLN A 271 -1.49 5.58 -4.86
C GLN A 271 -2.98 5.93 -4.85
N LEU A 272 -3.57 6.21 -6.02
CA LEU A 272 -5.01 6.48 -6.15
C LEU A 272 -5.87 5.27 -5.76
N LEU A 273 -5.46 4.06 -6.15
CA LEU A 273 -6.13 2.82 -5.74
C LEU A 273 -6.07 2.63 -4.22
N LEU A 274 -4.88 2.78 -3.62
CA LEU A 274 -4.72 2.70 -2.16
C LEU A 274 -5.56 3.77 -1.46
N ARG A 275 -5.66 4.97 -2.04
CA ARG A 275 -6.49 6.04 -1.51
C ARG A 275 -7.98 5.73 -1.58
N TRP A 276 -8.46 5.18 -2.70
CA TRP A 276 -9.85 4.71 -2.82
C TRP A 276 -10.20 3.68 -1.72
N ILE A 277 -9.27 2.77 -1.42
CA ILE A 277 -9.46 1.79 -0.33
C ILE A 277 -9.55 2.49 1.03
N GLU A 278 -8.66 3.43 1.32
CA GLU A 278 -8.69 4.24 2.54
C GLU A 278 -9.98 5.06 2.67
N GLN A 279 -10.59 5.46 1.56
CA GLN A 279 -11.88 6.16 1.51
C GLN A 279 -13.10 5.23 1.70
N GLY A 280 -12.87 3.93 1.86
CA GLY A 280 -13.89 2.93 2.15
C GLY A 280 -14.21 2.00 1.00
N ALA A 281 -13.41 1.98 -0.07
CA ALA A 281 -13.60 1.10 -1.23
C ALA A 281 -15.04 1.11 -1.76
N ARG A 282 -15.62 2.31 -1.84
CA ARG A 282 -17.01 2.53 -2.18
C ARG A 282 -17.27 2.21 -3.65
N CYS A 283 -18.49 1.79 -3.96
CA CYS A 283 -18.88 1.31 -5.29
C CYS A 283 -19.61 2.37 -6.14
N ASP A 284 -19.59 3.64 -5.72
CA ASP A 284 -20.19 4.79 -6.38
C ASP A 284 -19.30 5.42 -7.48
#